data_AF-F9VNX3-F1
#
_entry.id   AF-F9VNX3-F1
#
_cell.length_a   1.000
_cell.length_b   1.000
_cell.length_c   1.000
_cell.angle_alpha   90.00
_cell.angle_beta   90.00
_cell.angle_gamma   90.00
#
_symmetry.space_group_name_H-M   'P 1'
#
loop_
_entity.id
_entity.type
_entity.pdbx_description
1 polymer ?
#
loop_
_entity_poly.entity_id
_entity_poly.type
_entity_poly.pdbx_seq_one_letter_code
_entity_poly.pdbx_strand_id
1 'polypeptide(L)'
;MPAFKDLDELIKNLLKQEEEKFRRIQREIEEEIERELRRFSSPLYSVNETDEGYEYLIDVPKADLATLKVESRPRRLSVSCKTKDGKEYRLNLSLPDDADPSTMDVSRVKWLLKVTIKKKKQ
;
A
#
# COMPACT_ATOMS: atom_id res chain seq x y z
N MET A 1 -48.37 -18.44 -26.13
CA MET A 1 -47.59 -17.19 -26.00
C MET A 1 -46.09 -17.53 -25.99
N PRO A 2 -45.41 -17.54 -27.14
CA PRO A 2 -43.99 -17.86 -27.27
C PRO A 2 -43.03 -16.66 -27.01
N ALA A 3 -43.46 -15.43 -27.29
CA ALA A 3 -42.60 -14.23 -27.25
C ALA A 3 -42.00 -13.87 -25.87
N PHE A 4 -42.63 -14.29 -24.76
CA PHE A 4 -42.11 -14.06 -23.40
C PHE A 4 -40.99 -15.02 -23.02
N LYS A 5 -41.01 -16.26 -23.54
CA LYS A 5 -39.97 -17.25 -23.29
C LYS A 5 -38.64 -16.85 -23.93
N ASP A 6 -38.70 -16.30 -25.14
CA ASP A 6 -37.52 -15.88 -25.90
C ASP A 6 -36.82 -14.69 -25.24
N LEU A 7 -37.59 -13.76 -24.65
CA LEU A 7 -37.06 -12.61 -23.92
C LEU A 7 -36.34 -13.03 -22.63
N ASP A 8 -36.92 -13.96 -21.86
CA ASP A 8 -36.32 -14.50 -20.64
C ASP A 8 -35.02 -15.26 -20.93
N GLU A 9 -34.97 -15.99 -22.05
CA GLU A 9 -33.76 -16.70 -22.49
C GLU A 9 -32.66 -15.72 -22.89
N LEU A 10 -33.03 -14.63 -23.57
CA LEU A 10 -32.11 -13.57 -23.98
C LEU A 10 -31.52 -12.84 -22.76
N ILE A 11 -32.36 -12.53 -21.76
CA ILE A 11 -31.94 -11.92 -20.49
C ILE A 11 -31.00 -12.87 -19.72
N LYS A 12 -31.34 -14.16 -19.64
CA LYS A 12 -30.48 -15.17 -18.98
C LYS A 12 -29.11 -15.28 -19.64
N ASN A 13 -29.06 -15.26 -20.97
CA ASN A 13 -27.81 -15.34 -21.71
C ASN A 13 -26.97 -14.07 -21.54
N LEU A 14 -27.59 -12.89 -21.52
CA LEU A 14 -26.92 -11.61 -21.23
C LEU A 14 -26.32 -11.58 -19.82
N LEU A 15 -27.09 -11.98 -18.81
CA LEU A 15 -26.61 -12.07 -17.42
C LEU A 15 -25.42 -13.03 -17.29
N LYS A 16 -25.50 -14.19 -17.96
CA LYS A 16 -24.43 -15.19 -17.95
C LYS A 16 -23.15 -14.66 -18.62
N GLN A 17 -23.28 -13.90 -19.71
CA GLN A 17 -22.13 -13.27 -20.36
C GLN A 17 -21.48 -12.19 -19.48
N GLU A 18 -22.27 -11.37 -18.79
CA GLU A 18 -21.75 -10.37 -17.86
C GLU A 18 -21.04 -11.01 -16.65
N GLU A 19 -21.61 -12.08 -16.08
CA GLU A 19 -20.95 -12.84 -15.01
C GLU A 19 -19.60 -13.42 -15.45
N GLU A 20 -19.52 -13.95 -16.68
CA GLU A 20 -18.27 -14.48 -17.22
C GLU A 20 -17.21 -13.39 -17.43
N LYS A 21 -17.60 -12.20 -17.90
CA LYS A 21 -16.69 -11.05 -18.03
C LYS A 21 -16.19 -10.62 -16.66
N PHE A 22 -17.10 -10.50 -15.68
CA PHE A 22 -16.74 -10.10 -14.32
C PHE A 22 -15.76 -11.08 -13.67
N ARG A 23 -15.96 -12.40 -13.87
CA ARG A 23 -15.03 -13.43 -13.40
C ARG A 23 -13.66 -13.41 -14.07
N ARG A 24 -13.56 -12.96 -15.33
CA ARG A 24 -12.27 -12.79 -16.02
C ARG A 24 -11.53 -11.57 -15.47
N ILE A 25 -12.24 -10.45 -15.34
CA ILE A 25 -11.70 -9.21 -14.75
C ILE A 25 -11.19 -9.47 -13.33
N GLN A 26 -11.95 -10.19 -12.50
CA GLN A 26 -11.51 -10.56 -11.15
C GLN A 26 -10.22 -11.37 -11.15
N ARG A 27 -10.10 -12.37 -12.03
CA ARG A 27 -8.88 -13.17 -12.16
C ARG A 27 -7.69 -12.36 -12.63
N GLU A 28 -7.87 -11.49 -13.61
CA GLU A 28 -6.80 -10.61 -14.09
C GLU A 28 -6.31 -9.67 -12.99
N ILE A 29 -7.24 -9.09 -12.22
CA ILE A 29 -6.92 -8.25 -11.06
C ILE A 29 -6.17 -9.07 -9.98
N GLU A 30 -6.63 -10.28 -9.65
CA GLU A 30 -5.96 -11.15 -8.68
C GLU A 30 -4.55 -11.53 -9.13
N GLU A 31 -4.36 -11.93 -10.39
CA GLU A 31 -3.04 -12.27 -10.93
C GLU A 31 -2.09 -11.06 -10.96
N GLU A 32 -2.60 -9.87 -11.25
CA GLU A 32 -1.82 -8.64 -11.27
C GLU A 32 -1.41 -8.24 -9.84
N ILE A 33 -2.33 -8.32 -8.87
CA ILE A 33 -2.05 -8.13 -7.46
C ILE A 33 -1.03 -9.16 -6.95
N GLU A 34 -1.16 -10.44 -7.32
CA GLU A 34 -0.23 -11.48 -6.89
C GLU A 34 1.17 -11.25 -7.46
N ARG A 35 1.27 -10.82 -8.73
CA ARG A 35 2.55 -10.42 -9.35
C ARG A 35 3.17 -9.20 -8.67
N GLU A 36 2.36 -8.22 -8.31
CA GLU A 36 2.81 -7.06 -7.54
C GLU A 36 3.31 -7.46 -6.14
N LEU A 37 2.54 -8.25 -5.40
CA LEU A 37 2.92 -8.74 -4.06
C LEU A 37 4.22 -9.56 -4.08
N ARG A 38 4.54 -10.27 -5.18
CA ARG A 38 5.83 -10.96 -5.34
C ARG A 38 7.01 -10.00 -5.56
N ARG A 39 6.77 -8.78 -6.06
CA ARG A 39 7.80 -7.75 -6.29
C ARG A 39 8.02 -6.86 -5.08
N PHE A 40 7.00 -6.66 -4.26
CA PHE A 40 7.05 -5.81 -3.07
C PHE A 40 7.27 -6.63 -1.81
N SER A 41 8.31 -6.30 -1.06
CA SER A 41 8.48 -6.78 0.31
C SER A 41 7.95 -5.71 1.26
N SER A 42 7.16 -6.08 2.25
CA SER A 42 6.90 -5.18 3.39
C SER A 42 8.11 -5.23 4.32
N PRO A 43 8.80 -4.11 4.58
CA PRO A 43 9.87 -4.09 5.56
C PRO A 43 9.30 -4.27 6.98
N LEU A 44 10.11 -4.83 7.89
CA LEU A 44 9.77 -4.86 9.30
C LEU A 44 9.84 -3.43 9.86
N TYR A 45 8.93 -3.13 10.78
CA TYR A 45 8.94 -1.84 11.46
C TYR A 45 8.48 -1.96 12.90
N SER A 46 8.83 -0.95 13.70
CA SER A 46 8.34 -0.75 15.06
C SER A 46 7.91 0.70 15.24
N VAL A 47 6.92 0.92 16.11
CA VAL A 47 6.38 2.23 16.45
C VAL A 47 6.56 2.47 17.93
N ASN A 48 7.15 3.62 18.25
CA ASN A 48 7.17 4.17 19.60
C ASN A 48 6.36 5.46 19.61
N GLU A 49 5.36 5.53 20.47
CA GLU A 49 4.66 6.79 20.76
C GLU A 49 5.30 7.45 21.97
N THR A 50 5.55 8.75 21.86
CA THR A 50 6.05 9.61 22.95
C THR A 50 5.10 10.78 23.17
N ASP A 51 5.34 11.55 24.23
CA ASP A 51 4.58 12.78 24.48
C ASP A 51 4.80 13.82 23.38
N GLU A 52 5.97 13.80 22.74
CA GLU A 52 6.34 14.77 21.69
C GLU A 52 5.89 14.33 20.28
N GLY A 53 5.69 13.03 20.04
CA GLY A 53 5.48 12.53 18.69
C GLY A 53 5.44 11.01 18.54
N TYR A 54 5.65 10.58 17.31
CA TYR A 54 5.71 9.19 16.87
C TYR A 54 7.08 8.92 16.23
N GLU A 55 7.70 7.81 16.62
CA GLU A 55 8.96 7.32 16.07
C GLU A 55 8.73 5.97 15.40
N TYR A 56 9.03 5.90 14.11
CA TYR A 56 8.96 4.69 13.29
C TYR A 56 10.37 4.22 12.99
N LEU A 57 10.72 3.02 13.45
CA LEU A 57 11.96 2.34 13.13
C LEU A 57 11.66 1.30 12.05
N ILE A 58 12.30 1.41 10.87
CA ILE A 58 11.98 0.58 9.70
C ILE A 58 13.26 -0.08 9.18
N ASP A 59 13.25 -1.40 9.12
CA ASP A 59 14.36 -2.22 8.64
C ASP A 59 14.31 -2.41 7.12
N VAL A 60 15.27 -1.80 6.42
CA VAL A 60 15.41 -1.88 4.97
C VAL A 60 16.81 -2.38 4.57
N PRO A 61 17.14 -3.65 4.84
CA PRO A 61 18.45 -4.20 4.52
C PRO A 61 18.72 -4.15 3.01
N LYS A 62 19.96 -3.83 2.64
CA LYS A 62 20.41 -3.69 1.24
C LYS A 62 19.63 -2.67 0.41
N ALA A 63 18.93 -1.72 1.04
CA ALA A 63 18.26 -0.65 0.34
C ALA A 63 19.25 0.19 -0.48
N ASP A 64 18.84 0.52 -1.69
CA ASP A 64 19.45 1.56 -2.51
C ASP A 64 18.85 2.90 -2.13
N LEU A 65 19.65 3.70 -1.43
CA LEU A 65 19.23 4.98 -0.84
C LEU A 65 18.90 6.03 -1.89
N ALA A 66 19.46 5.94 -3.10
CA ALA A 66 19.12 6.85 -4.19
C ALA A 66 17.64 6.71 -4.59
N THR A 67 17.01 5.60 -4.24
CA THR A 67 15.62 5.30 -4.55
C THR A 67 14.68 5.45 -3.35
N LEU A 68 15.21 5.83 -2.17
CA LEU A 68 14.41 5.99 -0.97
C LEU A 68 13.45 7.17 -1.12
N LYS A 69 12.17 6.88 -0.96
CA LYS A 69 11.09 7.86 -0.91
C LYS A 69 10.34 7.68 0.39
N VAL A 70 10.24 8.77 1.15
CA VAL A 70 9.43 8.86 2.37
C VAL A 70 8.46 10.01 2.17
N GLU A 71 7.16 9.71 2.22
CA GLU A 71 6.10 10.69 2.09
C GLU A 71 5.19 10.66 3.31
N SER A 72 4.97 11.81 3.92
CA SER A 72 3.97 11.98 4.97
C SER A 72 2.80 12.80 4.44
N ARG A 73 1.59 12.27 4.60
CA ARG A 73 0.31 12.89 4.25
C ARG A 73 -0.62 12.79 5.44
N PRO A 74 -1.72 13.57 5.50
CA PRO A 74 -2.74 13.38 6.52
C PRO A 74 -3.15 11.91 6.62
N ARG A 75 -3.06 11.34 7.83
CA ARG A 75 -3.37 9.93 8.15
C ARG A 75 -2.51 8.87 7.47
N ARG A 76 -1.44 9.22 6.75
CA ARG A 76 -0.62 8.21 6.04
C ARG A 76 0.86 8.57 5.98
N LEU A 77 1.70 7.62 6.37
CA LEU A 77 3.14 7.61 6.12
C LEU A 77 3.44 6.52 5.09
N SER A 78 4.11 6.87 4.00
CA SER A 78 4.55 5.95 2.97
C SER A 78 6.06 5.91 2.90
N VAL A 79 6.63 4.71 2.90
CA VAL A 79 8.07 4.46 2.74
C VAL A 79 8.26 3.47 1.62
N SER A 80 9.07 3.84 0.62
CA SER A 80 9.44 2.93 -0.46
C SER A 80 10.90 3.06 -0.83
N CYS A 81 11.54 1.96 -1.17
CA CYS A 81 12.89 1.96 -1.72
C CYS A 81 13.13 0.67 -2.50
N LYS A 82 14.04 0.70 -3.47
CA LYS A 82 14.54 -0.50 -4.12
C LYS A 82 15.69 -1.08 -3.32
N THR A 83 15.90 -2.38 -3.43
CA THR A 83 17.12 -3.04 -2.96
C THR A 83 18.11 -3.17 -4.10
N LYS A 84 19.39 -3.33 -3.76
CA LYS A 84 20.45 -3.61 -4.75
C LYS A 84 20.18 -4.87 -5.58
N ASP A 85 19.39 -5.81 -5.04
CA ASP A 85 19.02 -7.06 -5.68
C ASP A 85 17.77 -6.91 -6.59
N GLY A 86 17.27 -5.69 -6.79
CA GLY A 86 16.16 -5.37 -7.70
C GLY A 86 14.75 -5.56 -7.12
N LYS A 87 14.63 -5.92 -5.83
CA LYS A 87 13.33 -5.97 -5.13
C LYS A 87 12.92 -4.57 -4.68
N GLU A 88 11.66 -4.37 -4.37
CA GLU A 88 11.17 -3.10 -3.84
C GLU A 88 10.58 -3.30 -2.44
N TYR A 89 11.03 -2.52 -1.47
CA TYR A 89 10.35 -2.37 -0.20
C TYR A 89 9.25 -1.33 -0.36
N ARG A 90 8.06 -1.64 0.14
CA ARG A 90 6.93 -0.70 0.22
C ARG A 90 6.23 -0.88 1.55
N LEU A 91 6.10 0.20 2.31
CA LEU A 91 5.41 0.26 3.58
C LEU A 91 4.44 1.44 3.58
N ASN A 92 3.20 1.19 3.99
CA ASN A 92 2.20 2.23 4.19
C ASN A 92 1.65 2.08 5.60
N LEU A 93 1.80 3.11 6.41
CA LEU A 93 1.37 3.16 7.80
C LEU A 93 0.29 4.22 7.96
N SER A 94 -0.70 3.94 8.80
CA SER A 94 -1.70 4.93 9.21
C SER A 94 -1.09 5.86 10.25
N LEU A 95 -1.17 7.17 10.00
CA LEU A 95 -0.80 8.18 11.00
C LEU A 95 -2.00 8.52 11.87
N PRO A 96 -1.81 8.66 13.18
CA PRO A 96 -2.84 9.18 14.09
C PRO A 96 -3.28 10.61 13.73
N ASP A 97 -4.48 11.00 14.16
CA ASP A 97 -5.08 12.30 13.82
C ASP A 97 -4.36 13.49 14.46
N ASP A 98 -3.71 13.26 15.59
CA ASP A 98 -2.91 14.25 16.31
C ASP A 98 -1.48 14.36 15.76
N ALA A 99 -1.04 13.47 14.86
CA ALA A 99 0.25 13.59 14.19
C ALA A 99 0.26 14.78 13.22
N ASP A 100 1.37 15.52 13.14
CA ASP A 100 1.60 16.58 12.17
C ASP A 100 2.54 16.11 11.05
N PRO A 101 2.01 15.71 9.88
CA PRO A 101 2.81 15.25 8.74
C PRO A 101 3.92 16.19 8.30
N SER A 102 3.75 17.51 8.50
CA SER A 102 4.71 18.52 8.05
C SER A 102 6.00 18.53 8.87
N THR A 103 5.97 17.94 10.07
CA THR A 103 7.12 17.85 10.98
C THR A 103 7.96 16.60 10.78
N MET A 104 7.69 15.83 9.73
CA MET A 104 8.40 14.60 9.43
C MET A 104 9.90 14.84 9.26
N ASP A 105 10.69 14.17 10.07
CA ASP A 105 12.13 14.05 9.90
C ASP A 105 12.50 12.59 9.64
N VAL A 106 13.49 12.39 8.79
CA VAL A 106 13.97 11.05 8.40
C VAL A 106 15.47 11.00 8.64
N SER A 107 15.86 10.18 9.60
CA SER A 107 17.26 9.88 9.89
C SER A 107 17.55 8.41 9.58
N ARG A 108 18.83 8.11 9.35
CA ARG A 108 19.26 6.78 8.94
C ARG A 108 20.51 6.35 9.70
N VAL A 109 20.50 5.11 10.16
CA VAL A 109 21.67 4.43 10.73
C VAL A 109 21.83 3.08 10.04
N LYS A 110 22.81 2.98 9.13
CA LYS A 110 23.04 1.80 8.26
C LYS A 110 21.80 1.44 7.42
N TRP A 111 21.13 0.34 7.73
CA TRP A 111 19.92 -0.18 7.06
C TRP A 111 18.63 0.15 7.82
N LEU A 112 18.73 0.81 8.97
CA LEU A 112 17.60 1.22 9.77
C LEU A 112 17.22 2.67 9.41
N LEU A 113 15.97 2.86 9.04
CA LEU A 113 15.36 4.19 8.89
C LEU A 113 14.63 4.53 10.19
N LYS A 114 14.86 5.74 10.68
CA LYS A 114 14.13 6.33 11.79
C LYS A 114 13.34 7.51 11.23
N VAL A 115 12.02 7.37 11.19
CA VAL A 115 11.10 8.44 10.80
C VAL A 115 10.47 8.98 12.07
N THR A 116 10.58 10.28 12.31
CA THR A 116 9.95 10.94 13.47
C THR A 116 8.94 11.96 12.99
N ILE A 117 7.76 11.95 13.60
CA ILE A 117 6.66 12.88 13.28
C ILE A 117 6.14 13.43 14.62
N LYS A 118 6.11 14.75 14.79
CA LYS A 118 5.63 15.38 16.02
C LYS A 118 4.12 15.40 16.08
N LYS A 119 3.57 15.52 17.30
CA LYS A 119 2.16 15.82 17.49
C LYS A 119 1.87 17.29 17.14
N LYS A 120 0.67 17.57 16.64
CA LYS A 120 0.17 18.92 16.39
C LYS A 120 0.17 19.67 17.73
N LYS A 121 0.81 20.84 17.76
CA LYS A 121 0.65 21.74 18.90
C LYS A 121 -0.78 22.26 18.89
N GLN A 122 -1.53 21.96 19.97
CA GLN A 122 -2.81 22.60 20.25
C GLN A 122 -2.62 24.09 20.54
#